data_AF-A0A956GYL6-F1
#
_entry.id   AF-A0A956GYL6-F1
#
_cell.length_a   1.000
_cell.length_b   1.000
_cell.length_c   1.000
_cell.angle_alpha   90.00
_cell.angle_beta   90.00
_cell.angle_gamma   90.00
#
_symmetry.space_group_name_H-M   'P 1'
#
loop_
_entity.id
_entity.type
_entity.pdbx_description
1 polymer ?
#
loop_
_entity_poly.entity_id
_entity_poly.type
_entity_poly.pdbx_seq_one_letter_code
_entity_poly.pdbx_strand_id
1 'polypeptide(L)'
;MSAGYQISLRVVVLVIAISAPLALGIETLLRTQVLVPIIGPDLDEVRAFFSPQTTMAAWAMVGVCVLAGLLGLALLRRAIRRDQANAEGTQEDRTRKLKDRLLLLTSVPQVPAILATLCFMAGSQLTPVLISMAVSTAFVIAMGFLGEASLRPDQAPDQA
;
A
#
# COMPACT_ATOMS: atom_id res chain seq x y z
N MET A 1 -17.51 -2.84 -30.89
CA MET A 1 -16.41 -3.67 -30.34
C MET A 1 -15.44 -2.75 -29.62
N SER A 2 -15.62 -2.59 -28.31
CA SER A 2 -14.69 -1.82 -27.48
C SER A 2 -13.47 -2.71 -27.24
N ALA A 3 -12.32 -2.35 -27.81
CA ALA A 3 -11.02 -2.90 -27.42
C ALA A 3 -10.73 -2.40 -25.99
N GLY A 4 -11.41 -3.00 -25.01
CA GLY A 4 -11.26 -2.66 -23.61
C GLY A 4 -9.84 -3.00 -23.19
N TYR A 5 -9.05 -1.97 -22.90
CA TYR A 5 -7.69 -2.08 -22.40
C TYR A 5 -7.71 -2.96 -21.14
N GLN A 6 -7.38 -4.26 -21.27
CA GLN A 6 -7.26 -5.13 -20.12
C GLN A 6 -5.98 -4.74 -19.37
N ILE A 7 -6.09 -3.74 -18.49
CA ILE A 7 -5.00 -3.33 -17.62
C ILE A 7 -4.57 -4.56 -16.81
N SER A 8 -3.32 -4.96 -17.00
CA SER A 8 -2.71 -6.07 -16.26
C SER A 8 -2.73 -5.76 -14.77
N LEU A 9 -2.99 -6.78 -13.94
CA LEU A 9 -2.98 -6.65 -12.49
C LEU A 9 -1.65 -6.04 -11.99
N ARG A 10 -0.53 -6.35 -12.66
CA ARG A 10 0.79 -5.78 -12.38
C ARG A 10 0.81 -4.26 -12.50
N VAL A 11 0.16 -3.73 -13.53
CA VAL A 11 0.11 -2.28 -13.77
C VAL A 11 -0.68 -1.61 -12.65
N VAL A 12 -1.82 -2.17 -12.26
CA VAL A 12 -2.62 -1.65 -11.13
C VAL A 12 -1.81 -1.65 -9.83
N VAL A 13 -1.13 -2.76 -9.52
CA VAL A 13 -0.30 -2.87 -8.31
C VAL A 13 0.88 -1.91 -8.35
N LEU A 14 1.55 -1.76 -9.50
CA LEU A 14 2.67 -0.80 -9.66
C LEU A 14 2.21 0.64 -9.48
N VAL A 15 1.07 1.01 -10.08
CA VAL A 15 0.49 2.34 -9.91
C VAL A 15 0.25 2.59 -8.42
N ILE A 16 -0.44 1.68 -7.73
CA ILE A 16 -0.72 1.82 -6.28
C ILE A 16 0.58 1.91 -5.47
N ALA A 17 1.55 1.04 -5.76
CA ALA A 17 2.83 0.96 -5.05
C ALA A 17 3.67 2.24 -5.20
N ILE A 18 3.56 2.94 -6.34
CA ILE A 18 4.32 4.16 -6.65
C ILE A 18 3.55 5.42 -6.21
N SER A 19 2.21 5.41 -6.28
CA SER A 19 1.39 6.59 -5.99
C SER A 19 1.64 7.17 -4.59
N ALA A 20 1.68 6.33 -3.55
CA ALA A 20 1.85 6.80 -2.18
C ALA A 20 3.27 7.36 -1.89
N PRO A 21 4.37 6.68 -2.28
CA PRO A 21 5.72 7.27 -2.21
C PRO A 21 5.86 8.57 -3.01
N LEU A 22 5.27 8.63 -4.21
CA LEU A 22 5.30 9.83 -5.04
C LEU A 22 4.58 10.99 -4.36
N ALA A 23 3.39 10.75 -3.80
CA ALA A 23 2.64 11.73 -3.04
C ALA A 23 3.44 12.26 -1.83
N LEU A 24 4.09 11.37 -1.08
CA LEU A 24 4.97 11.75 0.04
C LEU A 24 6.16 12.61 -0.43
N GLY A 25 6.74 12.28 -1.59
CA GLY A 25 7.81 13.07 -2.19
C GLY A 25 7.35 14.48 -2.57
N ILE A 26 6.19 14.59 -3.22
CA ILE A 26 5.58 15.89 -3.57
C ILE A 26 5.25 16.69 -2.30
N GLU A 27 4.65 16.06 -1.29
CA GLU A 27 4.34 16.69 -0.01
C GLU A 27 5.59 17.23 0.68
N THR A 28 6.66 16.42 0.72
CA THR A 28 7.95 16.80 1.32
C THR A 28 8.58 17.97 0.56
N LEU A 29 8.49 17.99 -0.76
CA LEU A 29 8.99 19.08 -1.60
C LEU A 29 8.20 20.37 -1.36
N LEU A 30 6.87 20.31 -1.40
CA LEU A 30 6.01 21.47 -1.11
C LEU A 30 6.26 22.01 0.29
N ARG A 31 6.42 21.11 1.27
CA ARG A 31 6.71 21.49 2.65
C ARG A 31 8.04 22.26 2.76
N THR A 32 9.10 21.69 2.21
CA THR A 32 10.45 22.25 2.36
C THR A 32 10.67 23.50 1.52
N GLN A 33 10.08 23.58 0.33
CA GLN A 33 10.33 24.67 -0.62
C GLN A 33 9.27 25.78 -0.58
N VAL A 34 8.08 25.51 -0.05
CA VAL A 34 6.97 26.49 -0.06
C VAL A 34 6.51 26.83 1.36
N LEU A 35 6.16 25.84 2.18
CA LEU A 35 5.58 26.11 3.51
C LEU A 35 6.60 26.66 4.51
N VAL A 36 7.79 26.05 4.60
CA VAL A 36 8.84 26.50 5.53
C VAL A 36 9.30 27.94 5.22
N PRO A 37 9.53 28.36 3.97
CA PRO A 37 9.88 29.75 3.68
C PRO A 37 8.78 30.78 4.01
N ILE A 38 7.50 30.39 3.98
CA ILE A 38 6.37 31.33 4.16
C ILE A 38 5.92 31.42 5.62
N ILE A 39 5.87 30.29 6.35
CA ILE A 39 5.25 30.16 7.69
C ILE A 39 6.22 29.49 8.69
N GLY A 40 7.46 29.24 8.29
CA GLY A 40 8.43 28.38 9.01
C GLY A 40 8.64 28.68 10.50
N PRO A 41 8.86 29.94 10.93
CA PRO A 41 9.22 30.23 12.32
C PRO A 41 8.14 29.80 13.32
N ASP A 42 6.88 30.15 13.06
CA ASP A 42 5.76 29.85 13.96
C ASP A 42 5.38 28.36 13.91
N LEU A 43 5.49 27.74 12.73
CA LEU A 43 5.21 26.31 12.55
C LEU A 43 6.26 25.42 13.20
N ASP A 44 7.52 25.81 13.18
CA ASP A 44 8.61 25.00 13.72
C ASP A 44 8.56 24.93 15.25
N GLU A 45 8.11 25.99 15.93
CA GLU A 45 7.93 25.98 17.39
C GLU A 45 6.80 25.02 17.81
N VAL A 46 5.64 25.10 17.12
CA VAL A 46 4.52 24.18 17.36
C VAL A 46 4.93 22.74 17.05
N ARG A 47 5.66 22.50 15.97
CA ARG A 47 6.12 21.15 15.59
C ARG A 47 7.18 20.63 16.55
N ALA A 48 8.09 21.46 17.03
CA ALA A 48 9.07 21.07 18.04
C ALA A 48 8.38 20.59 19.32
N PHE A 49 7.29 21.25 19.72
CA PHE A 49 6.48 20.85 20.87
C PHE A 49 5.83 19.46 20.70
N PHE A 50 5.28 19.14 19.51
CA PHE A 50 4.64 17.85 19.23
C PHE A 50 5.59 16.75 18.71
N SER A 51 6.83 17.09 18.35
CA SER A 51 7.76 16.18 17.68
C SER A 51 8.02 14.89 18.47
N PRO A 52 8.22 14.90 19.81
CA PRO A 52 8.47 13.67 20.56
C PRO A 52 7.29 12.69 20.49
N GLN A 53 6.06 13.17 20.74
CA GLN A 53 4.86 12.33 20.79
C GLN A 53 4.51 11.82 19.39
N THR A 54 4.59 12.69 18.37
CA THR A 54 4.30 12.32 16.99
C THR A 54 5.35 11.38 16.40
N THR A 55 6.62 11.50 16.80
CA THR A 55 7.68 10.55 16.40
C THR A 55 7.48 9.17 17.01
N MET A 56 7.11 9.10 18.29
CA MET A 56 6.74 7.81 18.91
C MET A 56 5.53 7.18 18.23
N ALA A 57 4.50 7.98 17.92
CA ALA A 57 3.33 7.51 17.17
C ALA A 57 3.70 7.00 15.77
N ALA A 58 4.58 7.70 15.04
CA ALA A 58 5.06 7.26 13.73
C ALA A 58 5.80 5.93 13.80
N TRP A 59 6.60 5.70 14.85
CA TRP A 59 7.24 4.39 15.07
C TRP A 59 6.23 3.29 15.41
N ALA A 60 5.20 3.60 16.20
CA ALA A 60 4.10 2.67 16.44
C ALA A 60 3.41 2.28 15.12
N MET A 61 3.24 3.23 14.19
CA MET A 61 2.66 2.96 12.87
C MET A 61 3.51 2.00 12.03
N VAL A 62 4.83 1.93 12.20
CA VAL A 62 5.66 0.90 11.56
C VAL A 62 5.20 -0.49 12.02
N GLY A 63 5.03 -0.70 13.32
CA GLY A 63 4.53 -1.95 13.88
C GLY A 63 3.12 -2.29 13.37
N VAL A 64 2.24 -1.30 13.33
CA VAL A 64 0.88 -1.47 12.80
C VAL A 64 0.89 -1.80 11.30
N CYS A 65 1.76 -1.17 10.49
CA CYS A 65 1.96 -1.50 9.07
C CYS A 65 2.32 -2.98 8.89
N VAL A 66 3.26 -3.49 9.69
CA VAL A 66 3.66 -4.90 9.64
C VAL A 66 2.49 -5.82 9.96
N LEU A 67 1.78 -5.56 11.06
CA LEU A 67 0.64 -6.37 11.47
C LEU A 67 -0.50 -6.33 10.44
N ALA A 68 -0.82 -5.14 9.93
CA ALA A 68 -1.84 -4.93 8.90
C ALA A 68 -1.46 -5.61 7.58
N GLY A 69 -0.18 -5.56 7.18
CA GLY A 69 0.33 -6.24 5.99
C GLY A 69 0.27 -7.77 6.11
N LEU A 70 0.66 -8.33 7.25
CA LEU A 70 0.53 -9.75 7.54
C LEU A 70 -0.93 -10.20 7.53
N LEU A 71 -1.81 -9.42 8.15
CA LEU A 71 -3.26 -9.67 8.14
C LEU A 71 -3.82 -9.62 6.72
N GLY A 72 -3.47 -8.61 5.93
CA GLY A 72 -3.89 -8.47 4.53
C GLY A 72 -3.47 -9.67 3.68
N LEU A 73 -2.21 -10.13 3.82
CA LEU A 73 -1.72 -11.34 3.17
C LEU A 73 -2.48 -12.60 3.61
N ALA A 74 -2.73 -12.77 4.91
CA ALA A 74 -3.46 -13.92 5.44
C ALA A 74 -4.91 -13.96 4.91
N LEU A 75 -5.58 -12.81 4.89
CA LEU A 75 -6.93 -12.66 4.34
C LEU A 75 -6.95 -12.94 2.84
N LEU A 76 -5.98 -12.43 2.07
CA LEU A 76 -5.86 -12.71 0.64
C LEU A 76 -5.66 -14.20 0.38
N ARG A 77 -4.72 -14.85 1.09
CA ARG A 77 -4.49 -16.30 0.98
C ARG A 77 -5.75 -17.10 1.29
N ARG A 78 -6.48 -16.71 2.34
CA ARG A 78 -7.75 -17.37 2.71
C ARG A 78 -8.81 -17.18 1.63
N ALA A 79 -8.92 -15.99 1.06
CA ALA A 79 -9.86 -15.69 -0.01
C ALA A 79 -9.56 -16.48 -1.29
N ILE A 80 -8.28 -16.56 -1.70
CA ILE A 80 -7.84 -17.36 -2.84
C ILE A 80 -8.17 -18.84 -2.64
N ARG A 81 -7.82 -19.42 -1.47
CA ARG A 81 -8.13 -20.83 -1.17
C ARG A 81 -9.63 -21.12 -1.19
N ARG A 82 -10.44 -20.20 -0.65
CA ARG A 82 -11.90 -20.34 -0.64
C ARG A 82 -12.50 -20.29 -2.04
N ASP A 83 -11.98 -19.44 -2.93
CA ASP A 83 -12.44 -19.39 -4.32
C ASP A 83 -12.01 -20.61 -5.11
N GLN A 84 -10.80 -21.14 -4.87
CA GLN A 84 -10.33 -22.37 -5.49
C GLN A 84 -11.16 -23.58 -5.07
N ALA A 85 -11.60 -23.65 -3.80
CA ALA A 85 -12.47 -24.72 -3.32
C ALA A 85 -13.90 -24.66 -3.89
N ASN A 86 -14.39 -23.46 -4.20
CA ASN A 86 -15.74 -23.22 -4.72
C ASN A 86 -15.68 -22.83 -6.19
N ALA A 87 -15.05 -23.66 -7.03
CA ALA A 87 -14.68 -23.38 -8.42
C ALA A 87 -15.87 -23.13 -9.38
N GLU A 88 -16.70 -22.13 -9.10
CA GLU A 88 -17.86 -21.71 -9.87
C GLU A 88 -17.53 -20.44 -10.68
N GLY A 89 -18.12 -20.33 -11.87
CA GLY A 89 -17.99 -19.16 -12.75
C GLY A 89 -16.82 -19.21 -13.73
N THR A 90 -16.84 -18.26 -14.67
CA THR A 90 -15.84 -18.17 -15.75
C THR A 90 -14.48 -17.66 -15.23
N GLN A 91 -13.41 -17.88 -16.02
CA GLN A 91 -12.08 -17.34 -15.70
C GLN A 91 -12.06 -15.80 -15.63
N GLU A 92 -12.90 -15.14 -16.42
CA GLU A 92 -13.06 -13.69 -16.41
C GLU A 92 -13.69 -13.21 -15.10
N ASP A 93 -14.72 -13.89 -14.61
CA ASP A 93 -15.36 -13.58 -13.32
C ASP A 93 -14.38 -13.73 -12.15
N ARG A 94 -13.56 -14.78 -12.17
CA ARG A 94 -12.52 -15.02 -11.16
C ARG A 94 -11.47 -13.91 -11.16
N THR A 95 -11.02 -13.51 -12.34
CA THR A 95 -10.05 -12.42 -12.50
C THR A 95 -10.60 -11.10 -12.00
N ARG A 96 -11.86 -10.77 -12.31
CA ARG A 96 -12.52 -9.56 -11.83
C ARG A 96 -12.68 -9.55 -10.31
N LYS A 97 -13.21 -10.63 -9.74
CA LYS A 97 -13.36 -10.79 -8.27
C LYS A 97 -12.00 -10.66 -7.55
N LEU A 98 -10.94 -11.23 -8.11
CA LEU A 98 -9.61 -11.12 -7.52
C LEU A 98 -9.06 -9.69 -7.60
N LYS A 99 -9.24 -9.00 -8.73
CA LYS A 99 -8.85 -7.58 -8.87
C LYS A 99 -9.56 -6.72 -7.81
N ASP A 100 -10.87 -6.87 -7.66
CA ASP A 100 -11.64 -6.10 -6.68
C ASP A 100 -11.16 -6.38 -5.24
N ARG A 101 -10.91 -7.65 -4.90
CA ARG A 101 -10.37 -8.03 -3.59
C ARG A 101 -8.96 -7.51 -3.35
N LEU A 102 -8.10 -7.50 -4.37
CA LEU A 102 -6.76 -6.94 -4.25
C LEU A 102 -6.82 -5.43 -4.02
N LEU A 103 -7.69 -4.70 -4.72
CA LEU A 103 -7.90 -3.28 -4.47
C LEU A 103 -8.35 -3.02 -3.02
N LEU A 104 -9.28 -3.83 -2.50
CA LEU A 104 -9.75 -3.70 -1.12
C LEU A 104 -8.68 -4.07 -0.09
N LEU A 105 -8.00 -5.21 -0.27
CA LEU A 105 -7.04 -5.72 0.71
C LEU A 105 -5.72 -4.94 0.72
N THR A 106 -5.34 -4.34 -0.40
CA THR A 106 -4.14 -3.49 -0.47
C THR A 106 -4.31 -2.19 0.31
N SER A 107 -5.53 -1.75 0.60
CA SER A 107 -5.79 -0.60 1.48
C SER A 107 -5.42 -0.85 2.94
N VAL A 108 -5.45 -2.12 3.40
CA VAL A 108 -5.20 -2.49 4.81
C VAL A 108 -3.81 -2.08 5.29
N PRO A 109 -2.69 -2.46 4.62
CA PRO A 109 -1.38 -1.96 5.00
C PRO A 109 -1.15 -0.47 4.67
N GLN A 110 -1.96 0.16 3.81
CA GLN A 110 -1.77 1.57 3.43
C GLN A 110 -2.30 2.54 4.49
N VAL A 111 -3.40 2.21 5.18
CA VAL A 111 -3.99 3.09 6.20
C VAL A 111 -2.97 3.49 7.29
N PRO A 112 -2.21 2.57 7.90
CA PRO A 112 -1.21 2.96 8.90
C PRO A 112 -0.07 3.79 8.32
N ALA A 113 0.33 3.56 7.06
CA ALA A 113 1.33 4.39 6.38
C ALA A 113 0.83 5.82 6.15
N ILE A 114 -0.44 6.00 5.78
CA ILE A 114 -1.08 7.32 5.66
C ILE A 114 -1.15 8.00 7.04
N LEU A 115 -1.47 7.27 8.10
CA LEU A 115 -1.44 7.84 9.46
C LEU A 115 -0.02 8.27 9.85
N ALA A 116 1.01 7.52 9.44
CA ALA A 116 2.39 7.94 9.63
C ALA A 116 2.72 9.24 8.88
N THR A 117 2.22 9.44 7.65
CA THR A 117 2.39 10.73 6.95
C THR A 117 1.70 11.88 7.70
N LEU A 118 0.52 11.66 8.29
CA LEU A 118 -0.10 12.66 9.17
C LEU A 118 0.75 12.97 10.41
N CYS A 119 1.41 11.97 11.01
CA CYS A 119 2.39 12.22 12.08
C CYS A 119 3.56 13.09 11.57
N PHE A 120 4.04 12.88 10.35
CA PHE A 120 5.06 13.74 9.74
C PHE A 120 4.55 15.17 9.56
N MET A 121 3.31 15.33 9.09
CA MET A 121 2.66 16.63 9.01
C MET A 121 2.66 17.34 10.37
N ALA A 122 2.38 16.61 11.45
CA ALA A 122 2.35 17.12 12.82
C ALA A 122 3.72 17.37 13.47
N GLY A 123 4.84 17.02 12.82
CA GLY A 123 6.20 17.29 13.35
C GLY A 123 7.06 16.07 13.66
N SER A 124 6.62 14.85 13.31
CA SER A 124 7.45 13.67 13.51
C SER A 124 8.68 13.64 12.60
N GLN A 125 9.67 12.81 12.96
CA GLN A 125 10.82 12.54 12.11
C GLN A 125 10.39 11.83 10.80
N LEU A 126 11.10 12.13 9.70
CA LEU A 126 10.82 11.54 8.39
C LEU A 126 11.11 10.03 8.35
N THR A 127 12.13 9.57 9.09
CA THR A 127 12.61 8.18 9.09
C THR A 127 11.51 7.14 9.35
N PRO A 128 10.73 7.19 10.45
CA PRO A 128 9.66 6.20 10.70
C PRO A 128 8.56 6.22 9.63
N VAL A 129 8.32 7.36 9.00
CA VAL A 129 7.33 7.47 7.92
C VAL A 129 7.82 6.80 6.64
N LEU A 130 9.08 7.01 6.27
CA LEU A 130 9.70 6.31 5.14
C LEU A 130 9.70 4.79 5.35
N ILE A 131 10.01 4.33 6.57
CA ILE A 131 9.96 2.91 6.91
C ILE A 131 8.53 2.38 6.81
N SER A 132 7.54 3.08 7.39
CA SER A 132 6.12 2.70 7.32
C SER A 132 5.64 2.58 5.86
N MET A 133 6.03 3.54 5.02
CA MET A 133 5.72 3.54 3.60
C MET A 133 6.39 2.36 2.88
N ALA A 134 7.69 2.16 3.07
CA ALA A 134 8.43 1.06 2.45
C ALA A 134 7.85 -0.32 2.83
N VAL A 135 7.52 -0.52 4.10
CA VAL A 135 6.89 -1.75 4.60
C VAL A 135 5.52 -1.95 3.95
N SER A 136 4.67 -0.92 3.94
CA SER A 136 3.35 -0.98 3.32
C SER A 136 3.42 -1.31 1.83
N THR A 137 4.29 -0.62 1.09
CA THR A 137 4.55 -0.87 -0.34
C THR A 137 5.02 -2.29 -0.60
N ALA A 138 5.94 -2.82 0.23
CA ALA A 138 6.40 -4.21 0.10
C ALA A 138 5.26 -5.23 0.25
N PHE A 139 4.34 -5.01 1.19
CA PHE A 139 3.17 -5.88 1.37
C PHE A 139 2.18 -5.77 0.20
N VAL A 140 1.95 -4.57 -0.32
CA VAL A 140 1.10 -4.36 -1.52
C VAL A 140 1.67 -5.11 -2.72
N ILE A 141 2.98 -5.01 -2.94
CA ILE A 141 3.68 -5.74 -4.01
C ILE A 141 3.55 -7.25 -3.81
N ALA A 142 3.80 -7.74 -2.58
CA ALA A 142 3.67 -9.16 -2.26
C ALA A 142 2.25 -9.69 -2.48
N MET A 143 1.22 -8.93 -2.11
CA MET A 143 -0.19 -9.26 -2.40
C MET A 143 -0.47 -9.30 -3.90
N GLY A 144 0.09 -8.35 -4.67
CA GLY A 144 0.00 -8.34 -6.13
C GLY A 144 0.57 -9.59 -6.78
N PHE A 145 1.80 -9.98 -6.40
CA PHE A 145 2.43 -11.20 -6.90
C PHE A 145 1.68 -12.47 -6.50
N LEU A 146 1.21 -12.54 -5.26
CA LEU A 146 0.43 -13.68 -4.77
C LEU A 146 -0.90 -13.81 -5.52
N GLY A 147 -1.59 -12.69 -5.77
CA GLY A 147 -2.79 -12.66 -6.58
C GLY A 147 -2.54 -13.13 -8.01
N GLU A 148 -1.49 -12.62 -8.65
CA GLU A 148 -1.15 -13.03 -10.02
C GLU A 148 -0.81 -14.53 -10.11
N ALA A 149 -0.04 -15.06 -9.16
CA ALA A 149 0.31 -16.48 -9.13
C ALA A 149 -0.94 -17.37 -9.06
N SER A 150 -2.00 -16.92 -8.38
CA SER A 150 -3.27 -17.67 -8.31
C SER A 150 -4.09 -17.67 -9.60
N LEU A 151 -3.83 -16.74 -10.53
CA LEU A 151 -4.47 -16.64 -11.85
C LEU A 151 -3.71 -17.39 -12.94
N ARG A 152 -2.62 -18.10 -12.62
CA ARG A 152 -1.86 -18.94 -13.57
C ARG A 152 -2.03 -20.44 -13.25
N PRO A 153 -3.20 -21.06 -13.43
CA PRO A 153 -3.37 -22.45 -13.01
C PRO A 153 -2.69 -23.49 -13.93
N ASP A 154 -2.34 -23.19 -15.19
CA ASP A 154 -1.83 -24.21 -16.14
C ASP A 154 -0.72 -23.69 -17.07
N GLN A 155 0.53 -23.71 -16.58
CA GLN A 155 1.64 -24.21 -17.39
C GLN A 155 2.10 -25.50 -16.72
N ALA A 156 1.29 -26.55 -16.82
CA ALA A 156 1.82 -27.90 -16.66
C ALA A 156 2.87 -28.09 -17.78
N PRO A 157 4.08 -28.60 -17.49
CA PRO A 157 5.00 -28.97 -18.54
C PRO A 157 4.28 -29.98 -19.44
N ASP A 158 4.25 -29.70 -20.75
CA ASP A 158 3.84 -30.64 -21.77
C ASP A 158 4.43 -32.01 -21.41
N GLN A 159 3.55 -32.98 -21.18
CA GLN A 159 3.95 -34.37 -21.04
C GLN A 159 4.58 -34.77 -22.39
N ALA A 160 5.91 -34.85 -22.37
CA ALA A 160 6.72 -35.47 -23.43
C ALA A 160 6.55 -37.00 -23.40
#